data_AF-A0A2M7RSD6-F1
#
_entry.id   AF-A0A2M7RSD6-F1
#
_cell.length_a   1.000
_cell.length_b   1.000
_cell.length_c   1.000
_cell.angle_alpha   90.00
_cell.angle_beta   90.00
_cell.angle_gamma   90.00
#
_symmetry.space_group_name_H-M   'P 1'
#
loop_
_entity.id
_entity.type
_entity.pdbx_description
1 polymer ?
#
loop_
_entity_poly.entity_id
_entity_poly.type
_entity_poly.pdbx_seq_one_letter_code
_entity_poly.pdbx_strand_id
1 'polypeptide(L)'
;MTMKTKTKTEFIPRTPVVTVLGHVDHGKTTLLDTIRKTRVAAKEHGGITQHIGAYQIDINPTNKKVGYKKITFIDTPGHEAFAKMRIRGAQVANLAILVVAGNDGIKPQTVESINHIKAANIPCIVAINKIDLPDINIENIKKQLTKSGLKLEEYGGETPIVPISAMNNKGIDKLIEMILLLSEFNQIQDKNPDRLQAVVIESYISKHLGPVATIILQSGKLKTGQDVICDNQKFRIRAIYDWNNNTLQEIYAGDPGLILGWKYLSKVGSSLYDANQVAITLPQPNKITKIEETIPLSIPPEKSITEEKIKLLLKADTTGTLEAITTGLKHNLEIILSQVGAISESDILLARTTKALVIGFGLKIPENVLKLAQTEKVIIKNYSIIYKLFEEIEEVVDAVKKGNLIDILGEAKVIALFPYDDETVAGVKVISGRIARGDQIKIMRQDNEIGRTRVKSLKHFKEEVNRAEQGDEAGVLFAKKLDILTSDSIIAIG
;
A
#
# COMPACT_ATOMS: atom_id res chain seq x y z
N MET A 1 18.60 -32.43 -44.10
CA MET A 1 17.78 -31.19 -44.02
C MET A 1 16.32 -31.56 -43.90
N THR A 2 15.83 -31.73 -42.67
CA THR A 2 14.42 -31.99 -42.39
C THR A 2 13.67 -30.66 -42.39
N MET A 3 12.84 -30.45 -43.41
CA MET A 3 11.91 -29.32 -43.48
C MET A 3 10.95 -29.39 -42.28
N LYS A 4 11.15 -28.52 -41.29
CA LYS A 4 10.11 -28.20 -40.31
C LYS A 4 9.02 -27.44 -41.04
N THR A 5 7.92 -28.12 -41.33
CA THR A 5 6.64 -27.53 -41.69
C THR A 5 6.24 -26.53 -40.60
N LYS A 6 6.43 -25.23 -40.86
CA LYS A 6 5.78 -24.17 -40.08
C LYS A 6 4.28 -24.31 -40.31
N THR A 7 3.59 -24.96 -39.40
CA THR A 7 2.14 -24.86 -39.28
C THR A 7 1.79 -23.37 -39.19
N LYS A 8 0.98 -22.88 -40.14
CA LYS A 8 0.33 -21.57 -40.03
C LYS A 8 -0.41 -21.57 -38.69
N THR A 9 0.07 -20.82 -37.71
CA THR A 9 -0.68 -20.55 -36.49
C THR A 9 -1.92 -19.77 -36.90
N GLU A 10 -3.08 -20.43 -36.89
CA GLU A 10 -4.37 -19.76 -37.06
C GLU A 10 -4.47 -18.64 -36.03
N PHE A 11 -4.92 -17.47 -36.48
CA PHE A 11 -5.14 -16.30 -35.64
C PHE A 11 -6.31 -16.59 -34.70
N ILE A 12 -6.01 -17.02 -33.46
CA ILE A 12 -7.02 -17.17 -32.41
C ILE A 12 -7.09 -15.83 -31.68
N PRO A 13 -8.15 -15.01 -31.92
CA PRO A 13 -8.26 -13.70 -31.29
C PRO A 13 -8.37 -13.88 -29.77
N ARG A 14 -7.45 -13.23 -29.05
CA ARG A 14 -7.46 -13.16 -27.58
C ARG A 14 -8.33 -11.98 -27.16
N THR A 15 -9.15 -12.14 -26.13
CA THR A 15 -9.91 -11.02 -25.58
C THR A 15 -8.93 -9.93 -25.12
N PRO A 16 -9.02 -8.68 -25.63
CA PRO A 16 -8.12 -7.62 -25.22
C PRO A 16 -8.34 -7.29 -23.75
N VAL A 17 -7.24 -7.31 -23.00
CA VAL A 17 -7.21 -6.93 -21.58
C VAL A 17 -6.76 -5.48 -21.47
N VAL A 18 -7.60 -4.64 -20.89
CA VAL A 18 -7.43 -3.19 -20.82
C VAL A 18 -7.32 -2.76 -19.37
N THR A 19 -6.23 -2.13 -18.97
CA THR A 19 -6.11 -1.54 -17.62
C THR A 19 -6.49 -0.07 -17.63
N VAL A 20 -7.11 0.41 -16.56
CA VAL A 20 -7.44 1.83 -16.40
C VAL A 20 -6.61 2.43 -15.28
N LEU A 21 -5.86 3.48 -15.63
CA LEU A 21 -4.87 4.15 -14.79
C LEU A 21 -5.13 5.65 -14.72
N GLY A 22 -4.55 6.33 -13.73
CA GLY A 22 -4.72 7.77 -13.51
C GLY A 22 -4.86 8.14 -12.04
N HIS A 23 -4.92 9.44 -11.77
CA HIS A 23 -5.04 9.98 -10.41
C HIS A 23 -6.37 9.63 -9.74
N VAL A 24 -6.40 9.64 -8.41
CA VAL A 24 -7.64 9.57 -7.60
C VAL A 24 -8.60 10.68 -8.05
N ASP A 25 -9.91 10.42 -8.01
CA ASP A 25 -10.98 11.36 -8.39
C ASP A 25 -11.01 11.89 -9.83
N HIS A 26 -10.16 11.37 -10.72
CA HIS A 26 -10.26 11.61 -12.16
C HIS A 26 -11.41 10.85 -12.83
N GLY A 27 -12.16 10.05 -12.08
CA GLY A 27 -13.35 9.33 -12.55
C GLY A 27 -13.04 8.01 -13.27
N LYS A 28 -11.97 7.31 -12.91
CA LYS A 28 -11.64 5.95 -13.40
C LYS A 28 -12.78 4.97 -13.12
N THR A 29 -13.18 4.85 -11.86
CA THR A 29 -14.27 3.95 -11.44
C THR A 29 -15.59 4.36 -12.07
N THR A 30 -15.86 5.67 -12.18
CA THR A 30 -17.06 6.19 -12.87
C THR A 30 -17.07 5.81 -14.36
N LEU A 31 -15.93 5.87 -15.04
CA LEU A 31 -15.80 5.44 -16.44
C LEU A 31 -16.12 3.95 -16.58
N LEU A 32 -15.50 3.12 -15.73
CA LEU A 32 -15.71 1.68 -15.73
C LEU A 32 -17.18 1.31 -15.41
N ASP A 33 -17.78 2.00 -14.46
CA ASP A 33 -19.19 1.86 -14.10
C ASP A 33 -20.13 2.20 -15.24
N THR A 34 -19.84 3.29 -15.95
CA THR A 34 -20.67 3.73 -17.08
C THR A 34 -20.56 2.73 -18.23
N ILE A 35 -19.35 2.24 -18.51
CA ILE A 35 -19.10 1.17 -19.49
C ILE A 35 -19.86 -0.11 -19.10
N ARG A 36 -19.86 -0.47 -17.81
CA ARG A 36 -20.53 -1.67 -17.30
C ARG A 36 -22.05 -1.50 -17.16
N LYS A 37 -22.57 -0.27 -17.26
CA LYS A 37 -23.95 0.11 -16.89
C LYS A 37 -24.29 -0.27 -15.44
N THR A 38 -23.31 -0.20 -14.54
CA THR A 38 -23.46 -0.47 -13.10
C THR A 38 -23.07 0.74 -12.26
N ARG A 39 -23.28 0.66 -10.94
CA ARG A 39 -22.87 1.68 -9.96
C ARG A 39 -22.07 1.03 -8.82
N VAL A 40 -20.84 0.63 -9.10
CA VAL A 40 -19.90 0.04 -8.13
C VAL A 40 -19.26 1.13 -7.27
N ALA A 41 -18.82 2.26 -7.86
CA ALA A 41 -18.20 3.38 -7.14
C ALA A 41 -19.08 3.91 -6.01
N ALA A 42 -20.40 3.95 -6.23
CA ALA A 42 -21.37 4.41 -5.23
C ALA A 42 -21.58 3.43 -4.07
N LYS A 43 -21.15 2.17 -4.20
CA LYS A 43 -21.26 1.13 -3.17
C LYS A 43 -19.97 0.94 -2.37
N GLU A 44 -18.84 1.42 -2.88
CA GLU A 44 -17.55 1.33 -2.20
C GLU A 44 -17.36 2.47 -1.19
N HIS A 45 -16.72 2.16 -0.06
CA HIS A 45 -16.49 3.13 1.00
C HIS A 45 -15.53 4.23 0.53
N GLY A 46 -15.94 5.48 0.69
CA GLY A 46 -15.18 6.64 0.23
C GLY A 46 -15.27 6.92 -1.28
N GLY A 47 -16.10 6.18 -2.03
CA GLY A 47 -16.33 6.43 -3.46
C GLY A 47 -15.16 6.08 -4.38
N ILE A 48 -14.18 5.30 -3.89
CA ILE A 48 -12.96 4.93 -4.63
C ILE A 48 -12.75 3.42 -4.66
N THR A 49 -12.20 2.92 -5.78
CA THR A 49 -11.75 1.53 -5.91
C THR A 49 -10.53 1.27 -5.04
N GLN A 50 -10.62 0.28 -4.14
CA GLN A 50 -9.53 -0.13 -3.25
C GLN A 50 -9.06 -1.57 -3.48
N HIS A 51 -9.79 -2.35 -4.30
CA HIS A 51 -9.39 -3.70 -4.72
C HIS A 51 -9.18 -3.74 -6.23
N ILE A 52 -8.26 -4.59 -6.69
CA ILE A 52 -8.12 -4.82 -8.12
C ILE A 52 -9.24 -5.75 -8.59
N GLY A 53 -10.03 -5.28 -9.56
CA GLY A 53 -11.16 -6.01 -10.14
C GLY A 53 -10.94 -6.29 -11.61
N ALA A 54 -11.46 -7.42 -12.11
CA ALA A 54 -11.48 -7.70 -13.54
C ALA A 54 -12.91 -8.06 -13.98
N TYR A 55 -13.38 -7.45 -15.06
CA TYR A 55 -14.71 -7.68 -15.60
C TYR A 55 -14.70 -7.64 -17.12
N GLN A 56 -15.74 -8.15 -17.77
CA GLN A 56 -15.86 -8.07 -19.23
C GLN A 56 -17.12 -7.36 -19.68
N ILE A 57 -17.04 -6.79 -20.88
CA ILE A 57 -18.19 -6.31 -21.64
C ILE A 57 -18.27 -7.06 -22.97
N ASP A 58 -19.50 -7.28 -23.45
CA ASP A 58 -19.74 -7.76 -24.81
C ASP A 58 -19.73 -6.58 -25.79
N ILE A 59 -19.12 -6.80 -26.96
CA ILE A 59 -19.05 -5.78 -28.01
C ILE A 59 -20.37 -5.77 -28.79
N ASN A 60 -20.95 -4.59 -28.97
CA ASN A 60 -22.21 -4.44 -29.72
C ASN A 60 -22.08 -4.94 -31.17
N PRO A 61 -23.13 -5.58 -31.72
CA PRO A 61 -23.08 -6.19 -33.04
C PRO A 61 -22.92 -5.19 -34.21
N THR A 62 -23.09 -3.89 -34.00
CA THR A 62 -22.77 -2.85 -35.00
C THR A 62 -21.27 -2.69 -35.24
N ASN A 63 -20.43 -3.07 -34.27
CA ASN A 63 -18.97 -2.98 -34.36
C ASN A 63 -18.33 -4.27 -34.92
N LYS A 64 -19.14 -5.14 -35.56
CA LYS A 64 -18.82 -6.48 -36.10
C LYS A 64 -17.70 -6.55 -37.15
N LYS A 65 -17.14 -5.41 -37.59
CA LYS A 65 -15.97 -5.42 -38.48
C LYS A 65 -14.69 -5.87 -37.77
N VAL A 66 -14.69 -5.90 -36.43
CA VAL A 66 -13.53 -6.28 -35.61
C VAL A 66 -13.71 -7.72 -35.10
N GLY A 67 -12.66 -8.54 -35.20
CA GLY A 67 -12.68 -9.98 -34.85
C GLY A 67 -12.85 -10.32 -33.36
N TYR A 68 -12.93 -9.32 -32.47
CA TYR A 68 -13.09 -9.52 -31.03
C TYR A 68 -14.57 -9.53 -30.63
N LYS A 69 -14.94 -10.38 -29.66
CA LYS A 69 -16.31 -10.50 -29.15
C LYS A 69 -16.53 -9.78 -27.81
N LYS A 70 -15.46 -9.63 -27.03
CA LYS A 70 -15.47 -9.08 -25.67
C LYS A 70 -14.28 -8.17 -25.44
N ILE A 71 -14.34 -7.36 -24.39
CA ILE A 71 -13.21 -6.61 -23.84
C ILE A 71 -13.15 -6.87 -22.34
N THR A 72 -11.97 -7.21 -21.83
CA THR A 72 -11.73 -7.37 -20.40
C THR A 72 -11.13 -6.09 -19.85
N PHE A 73 -11.71 -5.54 -18.78
CA PHE A 73 -11.18 -4.38 -18.07
C PHE A 73 -10.59 -4.80 -16.73
N ILE A 74 -9.43 -4.25 -16.40
CA ILE A 74 -8.82 -4.30 -15.07
C ILE A 74 -9.00 -2.94 -14.41
N ASP A 75 -9.75 -2.91 -13.30
CA ASP A 75 -9.85 -1.74 -12.44
C ASP A 75 -8.71 -1.76 -11.42
N THR A 76 -7.89 -0.72 -11.40
CA THR A 76 -6.78 -0.60 -10.44
C THR A 76 -6.95 0.61 -9.53
N PRO A 77 -6.68 0.48 -8.22
CA PRO A 77 -6.73 1.60 -7.30
C PRO A 77 -5.75 2.72 -7.66
N GLY A 78 -6.21 3.98 -7.53
CA GLY A 78 -5.41 5.17 -7.86
C GLY A 78 -4.42 5.62 -6.80
N HIS A 79 -4.56 5.20 -5.54
CA HIS A 79 -3.75 5.71 -4.43
C HIS A 79 -2.32 5.17 -4.48
N GLU A 80 -1.33 6.02 -4.15
CA GLU A 80 0.09 5.69 -4.02
C GLU A 80 0.40 4.35 -3.30
N ALA A 81 -0.27 4.04 -2.19
CA ALA A 81 -0.09 2.77 -1.45
C ALA A 81 -0.35 1.51 -2.32
N PHE A 82 -1.11 1.64 -3.40
CA PHE A 82 -1.41 0.57 -4.35
C PHE A 82 -0.53 0.59 -5.61
N ALA A 83 0.63 1.27 -5.59
CA ALA A 83 1.55 1.33 -6.73
C ALA A 83 1.92 -0.06 -7.29
N LYS A 84 2.18 -1.04 -6.41
CA LYS A 84 2.46 -2.42 -6.82
C LYS A 84 1.29 -3.07 -7.56
N MET A 85 0.05 -2.79 -7.17
CA MET A 85 -1.13 -3.29 -7.89
C MET A 85 -1.22 -2.69 -9.29
N ARG A 86 -0.93 -1.39 -9.45
CA ARG A 86 -0.92 -0.73 -10.77
C ARG A 86 0.12 -1.34 -11.70
N ILE A 87 1.34 -1.59 -11.21
CA ILE A 87 2.40 -2.25 -11.98
C ILE A 87 1.93 -3.61 -12.49
N ARG A 88 1.35 -4.44 -11.60
CA ARG A 88 0.85 -5.77 -11.95
C ARG A 88 -0.30 -5.71 -12.95
N GLY A 89 -1.25 -4.80 -12.76
CA GLY A 89 -2.35 -4.59 -13.70
C GLY A 89 -1.84 -4.18 -15.09
N ALA A 90 -0.84 -3.30 -15.16
CA ALA A 90 -0.21 -2.90 -16.42
C ALA A 90 0.56 -4.04 -17.09
N GLN A 91 1.26 -4.89 -16.33
CA GLN A 91 1.99 -6.05 -16.88
C GLN A 91 1.08 -7.13 -17.46
N VAL A 92 -0.13 -7.29 -16.90
CA VAL A 92 -1.10 -8.29 -17.38
C VAL A 92 -1.92 -7.77 -18.56
N ALA A 93 -2.14 -6.45 -18.62
CA ALA A 93 -2.91 -5.81 -19.68
C ALA A 93 -2.17 -5.80 -21.02
N ASN A 94 -2.96 -5.76 -22.10
CA ASN A 94 -2.48 -5.54 -23.46
C ASN A 94 -2.51 -4.07 -23.86
N LEU A 95 -3.34 -3.26 -23.20
CA LEU A 95 -3.54 -1.85 -23.49
C LEU A 95 -3.88 -1.10 -22.20
N ALA A 96 -3.46 0.17 -22.11
CA ALA A 96 -3.80 1.05 -20.99
C ALA A 96 -4.69 2.20 -21.42
N ILE A 97 -5.62 2.59 -20.55
CA ILE A 97 -6.35 3.85 -20.62
C ILE A 97 -5.84 4.74 -19.50
N LEU A 98 -5.27 5.89 -19.85
CA LEU A 98 -4.89 6.93 -18.90
C LEU A 98 -6.03 7.95 -18.78
N VAL A 99 -6.70 7.97 -17.62
CA VAL A 99 -7.79 8.91 -17.35
C VAL A 99 -7.24 10.19 -16.73
N VAL A 100 -7.48 11.32 -17.40
CA VAL A 100 -7.06 12.65 -16.97
C VAL A 100 -8.28 13.54 -16.83
N ALA A 101 -8.48 14.17 -15.68
CA ALA A 101 -9.59 15.09 -15.49
C ALA A 101 -9.33 16.42 -16.22
N GLY A 102 -10.31 16.88 -16.99
CA GLY A 102 -10.25 18.13 -17.75
C GLY A 102 -10.04 19.37 -16.87
N ASN A 103 -10.59 19.35 -15.66
CA ASN A 103 -10.51 20.47 -14.70
C ASN A 103 -9.26 20.43 -13.82
N ASP A 104 -8.63 19.26 -13.64
CA ASP A 104 -7.56 19.07 -12.66
C ASP A 104 -6.17 18.87 -13.31
N GLY A 105 -6.15 18.49 -14.59
CA GLY A 105 -4.93 18.34 -15.39
C GLY A 105 -4.06 17.16 -14.96
N ILE A 106 -2.75 17.28 -15.17
CA ILE A 106 -1.78 16.23 -14.81
C ILE A 106 -1.34 16.40 -13.35
N LYS A 107 -1.46 15.31 -12.59
CA LYS A 107 -0.99 15.19 -11.20
C LYS A 107 0.21 14.26 -11.09
N PRO A 108 0.96 14.26 -9.96
CA PRO A 108 2.10 13.35 -9.76
C PRO A 108 1.76 11.87 -10.01
N GLN A 109 0.59 11.40 -9.55
CA GLN A 109 0.14 10.01 -9.80
C GLN A 109 -0.17 9.73 -11.28
N THR A 110 -0.55 10.75 -12.06
CA THR A 110 -0.70 10.62 -13.51
C THR A 110 0.67 10.40 -14.16
N VAL A 111 1.70 11.12 -13.73
CA VAL A 111 3.09 10.93 -14.21
C VAL A 111 3.60 9.54 -13.83
N GLU A 112 3.34 9.10 -12.61
CA GLU A 112 3.65 7.74 -12.16
C GLU A 112 2.96 6.68 -13.04
N SER A 113 1.67 6.87 -13.35
CA SER A 113 0.91 5.99 -14.24
C SER A 113 1.52 5.94 -15.64
N ILE A 114 1.97 7.08 -16.19
CA ILE A 114 2.69 7.14 -17.47
C ILE A 114 3.98 6.32 -17.43
N ASN A 115 4.74 6.41 -16.33
CA ASN A 115 5.96 5.63 -16.17
C ASN A 115 5.68 4.12 -16.11
N HIS A 116 4.62 3.69 -15.42
CA HIS A 116 4.22 2.29 -15.38
C HIS A 116 3.81 1.75 -16.75
N ILE A 117 3.06 2.54 -17.53
CA ILE A 117 2.67 2.20 -18.91
C ILE A 117 3.91 2.03 -19.80
N LYS A 118 4.86 2.97 -19.72
CA LYS A 118 6.13 2.90 -20.47
C LYS A 118 6.97 1.69 -20.05
N ALA A 119 7.06 1.42 -18.75
CA ALA A 119 7.80 0.28 -18.22
C ALA A 119 7.17 -1.07 -18.63
N ALA A 120 5.85 -1.14 -18.73
CA ALA A 120 5.12 -2.31 -19.21
C ALA A 120 5.17 -2.45 -20.75
N ASN A 121 5.60 -1.41 -21.48
CA ASN A 121 5.66 -1.37 -22.95
C ASN A 121 4.32 -1.74 -23.62
N ILE A 122 3.23 -1.17 -23.12
CA ILE A 122 1.87 -1.36 -23.66
C ILE A 122 1.37 -0.09 -24.34
N PRO A 123 0.57 -0.20 -25.43
CA PRO A 123 -0.09 0.93 -26.06
C PRO A 123 -1.03 1.63 -25.08
N CYS A 124 -1.18 2.95 -25.24
CA CYS A 124 -1.92 3.81 -24.33
C CYS A 124 -2.96 4.65 -25.09
N ILE A 125 -4.15 4.80 -24.51
CA ILE A 125 -5.16 5.78 -24.92
C ILE A 125 -5.32 6.79 -23.79
N VAL A 126 -5.32 8.08 -24.10
CA VAL A 126 -5.62 9.11 -23.10
C VAL A 126 -7.10 9.46 -23.16
N ALA A 127 -7.83 9.21 -22.08
CA ALA A 127 -9.21 9.62 -21.92
C ALA A 127 -9.28 10.91 -21.08
N ILE A 128 -9.61 12.04 -21.73
CA ILE A 128 -9.79 13.32 -21.02
C ILE A 128 -11.23 13.35 -20.51
N ASN A 129 -11.40 13.16 -19.20
CA ASN A 129 -12.69 13.04 -18.54
C ASN A 129 -13.23 14.39 -18.03
N LYS A 130 -14.51 14.40 -17.66
CA LYS A 130 -15.26 15.56 -17.13
C LYS A 130 -15.42 16.71 -18.12
N ILE A 131 -15.44 16.46 -19.44
CA ILE A 131 -15.61 17.50 -20.48
C ILE A 131 -16.93 18.29 -20.40
N ASP A 132 -17.84 17.85 -19.53
CA ASP A 132 -19.11 18.49 -19.24
C ASP A 132 -19.00 19.72 -18.32
N LEU A 133 -17.89 19.89 -17.59
CA LEU A 133 -17.67 21.08 -16.78
C LEU A 133 -17.29 22.30 -17.66
N PRO A 134 -17.69 23.52 -17.27
CA PRO A 134 -17.26 24.73 -17.95
C PRO A 134 -15.74 24.94 -17.82
N ASP A 135 -15.17 25.76 -18.71
CA ASP A 135 -13.77 26.24 -18.67
C ASP A 135 -12.67 25.17 -18.86
N ILE A 136 -12.97 24.07 -19.56
CA ILE A 136 -11.97 23.02 -19.82
C ILE A 136 -11.10 23.38 -21.02
N ASN A 137 -9.79 23.49 -20.75
CA ASN A 137 -8.79 23.74 -21.77
C ASN A 137 -8.03 22.46 -22.16
N ILE A 138 -8.55 21.76 -23.16
CA ILE A 138 -7.96 20.52 -23.69
C ILE A 138 -6.54 20.75 -24.25
N GLU A 139 -6.30 21.89 -24.89
CA GLU A 139 -4.99 22.25 -25.45
C GLU A 139 -3.90 22.34 -24.37
N ASN A 140 -4.23 22.88 -23.20
CA ASN A 140 -3.28 22.93 -22.09
C ASN A 140 -2.92 21.53 -21.59
N ILE A 141 -3.91 20.64 -21.46
CA ILE A 141 -3.69 19.25 -21.04
C ILE A 141 -2.81 18.52 -22.04
N LYS A 142 -3.05 18.69 -23.35
CA LYS A 142 -2.19 18.15 -24.42
C LYS A 142 -0.73 18.59 -24.24
N LYS A 143 -0.49 19.89 -24.03
CA LYS A 143 0.87 20.42 -23.78
C LYS A 143 1.52 19.79 -22.55
N GLN A 144 0.76 19.59 -21.47
CA GLN A 144 1.27 18.92 -20.26
C GLN A 144 1.59 17.44 -20.51
N LEU A 145 0.79 16.74 -21.31
CA LEU A 145 1.00 15.31 -21.62
C LEU A 145 2.27 15.12 -22.46
N THR A 146 2.49 15.99 -23.44
CA THR A 146 3.72 16.00 -24.24
C THR A 146 4.95 16.27 -23.36
N LYS A 147 4.87 17.23 -22.42
CA LYS A 147 5.94 17.48 -21.44
C LYS A 147 6.20 16.30 -20.53
N SER A 148 5.17 15.53 -20.19
CA SER A 148 5.28 14.29 -19.40
C SER A 148 5.84 13.10 -20.21
N GLY A 149 6.16 13.35 -21.49
CA GLY A 149 6.80 12.40 -22.38
C GLY A 149 5.86 11.40 -23.05
N LEU A 150 4.56 11.71 -23.18
CA LEU A 150 3.65 10.97 -24.07
C LEU A 150 3.73 11.58 -25.48
N LYS A 151 3.80 10.73 -26.51
CA LYS A 151 3.81 11.16 -27.91
C LYS A 151 2.38 11.10 -28.45
N LEU A 152 1.72 12.25 -28.51
CA LEU A 152 0.31 12.36 -28.93
C LEU A 152 0.16 12.27 -30.45
N GLU A 153 -0.89 11.60 -30.93
CA GLU A 153 -1.17 11.37 -32.36
C GLU A 153 -1.23 12.66 -33.18
N GLU A 154 -1.88 13.71 -32.66
CA GLU A 154 -1.99 15.01 -33.35
C GLU A 154 -0.64 15.71 -33.59
N TYR A 155 0.39 15.35 -32.83
CA TYR A 155 1.76 15.86 -33.00
C TYR A 155 2.69 14.83 -33.65
N GLY A 156 2.13 13.83 -34.36
CA GLY A 156 2.89 12.77 -35.04
C GLY A 156 3.33 11.62 -34.13
N GLY A 157 2.67 11.44 -32.99
CA GLY A 157 2.91 10.35 -32.05
C GLY A 157 1.99 9.15 -32.23
N GLU A 158 1.98 8.26 -31.23
CA GLU A 158 1.25 6.98 -31.25
C GLU A 158 0.07 6.93 -30.27
N THR A 159 -0.05 7.92 -29.38
CA THR A 159 -1.06 7.94 -28.31
C THR A 159 -2.29 8.75 -28.74
N PRO A 160 -3.43 8.10 -29.03
CA PRO A 160 -4.68 8.81 -29.33
C PRO A 160 -5.28 9.45 -28.07
N ILE A 161 -6.05 10.52 -28.29
CA ILE A 161 -6.77 11.24 -27.23
C ILE A 161 -8.26 11.15 -27.51
N VAL A 162 -9.03 10.75 -26.50
CA VAL A 162 -10.49 10.70 -26.57
C VAL A 162 -11.09 11.58 -25.47
N PRO A 163 -11.74 12.70 -25.80
CA PRO A 163 -12.49 13.49 -24.84
C PRO A 163 -13.79 12.77 -24.46
N ILE A 164 -14.04 12.60 -23.16
CA ILE A 164 -15.19 11.88 -22.62
C ILE A 164 -15.84 12.61 -21.43
N SER A 165 -17.13 12.35 -21.22
CA SER A 165 -17.81 12.60 -19.95
C SER A 165 -18.33 11.27 -19.44
N ALA A 166 -17.64 10.69 -18.45
CA ALA A 166 -18.04 9.43 -17.85
C ALA A 166 -19.46 9.54 -17.26
N MET A 167 -19.75 10.63 -16.53
CA MET A 167 -21.04 10.82 -15.86
C MET A 167 -22.22 10.92 -16.85
N ASN A 168 -22.04 11.63 -17.96
CA ASN A 168 -23.10 11.85 -18.96
C ASN A 168 -23.08 10.82 -20.10
N ASN A 169 -22.24 9.78 -20.01
CA ASN A 169 -22.04 8.77 -21.05
C ASN A 169 -21.75 9.38 -22.44
N LYS A 170 -20.96 10.46 -22.50
CA LYS A 170 -20.56 11.09 -23.78
C LYS A 170 -19.15 10.66 -24.16
N GLY A 171 -18.96 10.23 -25.40
CA GLY A 171 -17.65 9.84 -25.95
C GLY A 171 -17.17 8.44 -25.54
N ILE A 172 -17.95 7.70 -24.74
CA ILE A 172 -17.59 6.33 -24.32
C ILE A 172 -17.62 5.36 -25.51
N ASP A 173 -18.58 5.49 -26.42
CA ASP A 173 -18.63 4.65 -27.63
C ASP A 173 -17.37 4.84 -28.48
N LYS A 174 -16.92 6.09 -28.66
CA LYS A 174 -15.66 6.43 -29.36
C LYS A 174 -14.44 5.84 -28.65
N LEU A 175 -14.43 5.85 -27.32
CA LEU A 175 -13.36 5.25 -26.53
C LEU A 175 -13.31 3.74 -26.76
N ILE A 176 -14.46 3.06 -26.76
CA ILE A 176 -14.55 1.62 -27.04
C ILE A 176 -14.10 1.31 -28.46
N GLU A 177 -14.53 2.09 -29.45
CA GLU A 177 -14.07 1.95 -30.84
C GLU A 177 -12.55 2.11 -30.96
N MET A 178 -11.96 3.09 -30.27
CA MET A 178 -10.51 3.30 -30.26
C MET A 178 -9.75 2.14 -29.61
N ILE A 179 -10.28 1.58 -28.51
CA ILE A 179 -9.71 0.38 -27.87
C ILE A 179 -9.68 -0.78 -28.87
N LEU A 180 -10.77 -1.00 -29.60
CA LEU A 180 -10.86 -2.07 -30.58
C LEU A 180 -9.89 -1.86 -31.74
N LEU A 181 -9.81 -0.63 -32.26
CA LEU A 181 -8.90 -0.28 -33.35
C LEU A 181 -7.43 -0.51 -32.95
N LEU A 182 -7.01 -0.03 -31.78
CA LEU A 182 -5.65 -0.26 -31.29
C LEU A 182 -5.39 -1.75 -31.00
N SER A 183 -6.39 -2.48 -30.52
CA SER A 183 -6.27 -3.92 -30.27
C SER A 183 -6.05 -4.72 -31.55
N GLU A 184 -6.69 -4.30 -32.65
CA GLU A 184 -6.50 -4.89 -33.98
C GLU A 184 -5.14 -4.50 -34.57
N PHE A 185 -4.77 -3.23 -34.50
CA PHE A 185 -3.48 -2.73 -34.97
C PHE A 185 -2.30 -3.43 -34.29
N ASN A 186 -2.39 -3.65 -32.97
CA ASN A 186 -1.37 -4.36 -32.19
C ASN A 186 -1.49 -5.90 -32.28
N GLN A 187 -2.46 -6.43 -33.03
CA GLN A 187 -2.68 -7.87 -33.26
C GLN A 187 -2.72 -8.68 -31.95
N ILE A 188 -3.57 -8.26 -31.00
CA ILE A 188 -3.73 -8.96 -29.72
C ILE A 188 -4.28 -10.37 -29.98
N GLN A 189 -3.40 -11.36 -29.84
CA GLN A 189 -3.71 -12.77 -30.12
C GLN A 189 -3.14 -13.68 -29.05
N ASP A 190 -3.71 -14.87 -28.93
CA ASP A 190 -3.10 -15.91 -28.11
C ASP A 190 -1.87 -16.46 -28.84
N LYS A 191 -0.69 -16.14 -28.32
CA LYS A 191 0.59 -16.59 -28.90
C LYS A 191 0.85 -18.07 -28.64
N ASN A 192 0.22 -18.66 -27.62
CA ASN A 192 0.49 -20.03 -27.18
C ASN A 192 -0.82 -20.74 -26.74
N PRO A 193 -1.76 -21.02 -27.66
CA PRO A 193 -3.05 -21.63 -27.33
C PRO A 193 -2.94 -23.03 -26.72
N ASP A 194 -1.82 -23.72 -26.97
CA ASP A 194 -1.56 -25.05 -26.41
C ASP A 194 -1.05 -24.99 -24.96
N ARG A 195 -0.59 -23.83 -24.49
CA ARG A 195 -0.03 -23.66 -23.15
C ARG A 195 -0.91 -22.83 -22.26
N LEU A 196 -1.36 -23.44 -21.18
CA LEU A 196 -2.11 -22.74 -20.14
C LEU A 196 -1.15 -21.86 -19.33
N GLN A 197 -1.40 -20.56 -19.36
CA GLN A 197 -0.78 -19.59 -18.47
C GLN A 197 -1.84 -18.61 -17.97
N ALA A 198 -1.95 -18.46 -16.65
CA ALA A 198 -2.76 -17.42 -16.03
C ALA A 198 -1.95 -16.65 -15.00
N VAL A 199 -2.39 -15.43 -14.65
CA VAL A 199 -1.79 -14.62 -13.59
C VAL A 199 -2.83 -14.34 -12.53
N VAL A 200 -2.46 -14.54 -11.26
CA VAL A 200 -3.28 -14.18 -10.11
C VAL A 200 -3.29 -12.67 -9.94
N ILE A 201 -4.49 -12.08 -9.95
CA ILE A 201 -4.71 -10.64 -9.81
C ILE A 201 -5.06 -10.26 -8.38
N GLU A 202 -5.87 -11.06 -7.70
CA GLU A 202 -6.25 -10.84 -6.32
C GLU A 202 -6.54 -12.18 -5.63
N SER A 203 -6.31 -12.27 -4.33
CA SER A 203 -6.66 -13.46 -3.55
C SER A 203 -7.22 -13.09 -2.18
N TYR A 204 -8.21 -13.85 -1.73
CA TYR A 204 -8.88 -13.62 -0.45
C TYR A 204 -9.52 -14.89 0.11
N ILE A 205 -9.88 -14.86 1.40
CA ILE A 205 -10.57 -15.98 2.06
C ILE A 205 -12.07 -15.68 2.09
N SER A 206 -12.84 -16.47 1.34
CA SER A 206 -14.30 -16.44 1.39
C SER A 206 -14.80 -17.29 2.54
N LYS A 207 -15.80 -16.79 3.28
CA LYS A 207 -16.40 -17.48 4.44
C LYS A 207 -16.96 -18.86 4.11
N HIS A 208 -17.51 -19.03 2.90
CA HIS A 208 -18.20 -20.26 2.50
C HIS A 208 -17.37 -21.12 1.55
N LEU A 209 -16.43 -20.51 0.82
CA LEU A 209 -15.71 -21.17 -0.28
C LEU A 209 -14.25 -21.46 0.06
N GLY A 210 -13.76 -20.94 1.20
CA GLY A 210 -12.36 -21.03 1.59
C GLY A 210 -11.48 -20.05 0.76
N PRO A 211 -10.19 -20.38 0.57
CA PRO A 211 -9.28 -19.56 -0.22
C PRO A 211 -9.71 -19.52 -1.69
N VAL A 212 -9.84 -18.32 -2.24
CA VAL A 212 -10.19 -18.06 -3.63
C VAL A 212 -9.24 -17.03 -4.23
N ALA A 213 -9.07 -17.08 -5.55
CA ALA A 213 -8.25 -16.11 -6.25
C ALA A 213 -8.85 -15.77 -7.62
N THR A 214 -8.83 -14.49 -7.95
CA THR A 214 -9.18 -13.96 -9.26
C THR A 214 -7.95 -14.03 -10.15
N ILE A 215 -8.08 -14.66 -11.32
CA ILE A 215 -7.01 -14.78 -12.31
C ILE A 215 -7.42 -14.10 -13.62
N ILE A 216 -6.44 -13.73 -14.43
CA ILE A 216 -6.61 -13.48 -15.87
C ILE A 216 -5.82 -14.52 -16.65
N LEU A 217 -6.48 -15.16 -17.61
CA LEU A 217 -5.85 -16.10 -18.51
C LEU A 217 -5.00 -15.34 -19.55
N GLN A 218 -3.71 -15.66 -19.65
CA GLN A 218 -2.82 -15.05 -20.64
C GLN A 218 -2.75 -15.86 -21.93
N SER A 219 -2.75 -17.19 -21.81
CA SER A 219 -2.74 -18.11 -22.96
C SER A 219 -3.43 -19.43 -22.64
N GLY A 220 -3.96 -20.05 -23.68
CA GLY A 220 -4.64 -21.33 -23.63
C GLY A 220 -6.07 -21.25 -23.14
N LYS A 221 -6.54 -22.38 -22.58
CA LYS A 221 -7.88 -22.56 -22.02
C LYS A 221 -7.80 -23.21 -20.66
N LEU A 222 -8.68 -22.81 -19.76
CA LEU A 222 -8.78 -23.38 -18.42
C LEU A 222 -10.17 -23.97 -18.21
N LYS A 223 -10.24 -25.20 -17.71
CA LYS A 223 -11.51 -25.91 -17.48
C LYS A 223 -11.73 -26.25 -16.01
N THR A 224 -12.99 -26.29 -15.60
CA THR A 224 -13.37 -26.85 -14.30
C THR A 224 -12.93 -28.30 -14.18
N GLY A 225 -12.39 -28.68 -13.03
CA GLY A 225 -11.88 -30.02 -12.79
C GLY A 225 -10.47 -30.29 -13.35
N GLN A 226 -9.80 -29.31 -13.94
CA GLN A 226 -8.40 -29.43 -14.40
C GLN A 226 -7.43 -29.32 -13.22
N ASP A 227 -6.32 -30.07 -13.28
CA ASP A 227 -5.22 -29.99 -12.33
C ASP A 227 -4.23 -28.91 -12.76
N VAL A 228 -3.94 -28.00 -11.85
CA VAL A 228 -3.10 -26.83 -12.09
C VAL A 228 -2.02 -26.73 -11.04
N ILE A 229 -0.96 -25.99 -11.37
CA ILE A 229 0.11 -25.66 -10.44
C ILE A 229 0.29 -24.15 -10.38
N CYS A 230 0.44 -23.65 -9.17
CA CYS A 230 0.80 -22.26 -8.90
C CYS A 230 1.68 -22.24 -7.65
N ASP A 231 2.75 -21.45 -7.64
CA ASP A 231 3.69 -21.36 -6.50
C ASP A 231 4.22 -22.73 -6.02
N ASN A 232 4.52 -23.64 -6.95
CA ASN A 232 4.93 -25.04 -6.69
C ASN A 232 3.89 -25.91 -5.97
N GLN A 233 2.63 -25.48 -5.91
CA GLN A 233 1.54 -26.24 -5.29
C GLN A 233 0.56 -26.74 -6.34
N LYS A 234 0.35 -28.06 -6.36
CA LYS A 234 -0.64 -28.72 -7.21
C LYS A 234 -2.00 -28.78 -6.52
N PHE A 235 -3.03 -28.34 -7.23
CA PHE A 235 -4.42 -28.41 -6.79
C PHE A 235 -5.36 -28.56 -7.99
N ARG A 236 -6.58 -28.97 -7.70
CA ARG A 236 -7.64 -29.18 -8.70
C ARG A 236 -8.66 -28.06 -8.66
N ILE A 237 -9.01 -27.52 -9.81
CA ILE A 237 -10.04 -26.49 -9.93
C ILE A 237 -11.40 -27.09 -9.61
N ARG A 238 -12.04 -26.57 -8.56
CA ARG A 238 -13.38 -27.03 -8.14
C ARG A 238 -14.49 -26.33 -8.91
N ALA A 239 -14.36 -25.03 -9.09
CA ALA A 239 -15.29 -24.20 -9.82
C ALA A 239 -14.59 -22.95 -10.35
N ILE A 240 -15.15 -22.38 -11.42
CA ILE A 240 -14.76 -21.10 -11.99
C ILE A 240 -16.02 -20.23 -11.96
N TYR A 241 -15.90 -19.00 -11.47
CA TYR A 241 -16.99 -18.01 -11.53
C TYR A 241 -16.58 -16.80 -12.36
N ASP A 242 -17.55 -16.20 -13.05
CA ASP A 242 -17.40 -14.90 -13.69
C ASP A 242 -17.53 -13.75 -12.65
N TRP A 243 -17.35 -12.51 -13.10
CA TRP A 243 -17.46 -11.31 -12.26
C TRP A 243 -18.90 -10.98 -11.81
N ASN A 244 -19.90 -11.71 -12.33
CA ASN A 244 -21.30 -11.65 -11.92
C ASN A 244 -21.70 -12.85 -11.03
N ASN A 245 -20.72 -13.65 -10.58
CA ASN A 245 -20.89 -14.88 -9.80
C ASN A 245 -21.63 -16.03 -10.52
N ASN A 246 -21.71 -16.03 -11.84
CA ASN A 246 -22.19 -17.17 -12.60
C ASN A 246 -21.10 -18.22 -12.74
N THR A 247 -21.46 -19.50 -12.66
CA THR A 247 -20.52 -20.61 -12.83
C THR A 247 -20.15 -20.77 -14.31
N LEU A 248 -18.85 -20.83 -14.59
CA LEU A 248 -18.29 -21.10 -15.91
C LEU A 248 -17.69 -22.51 -15.96
N GLN A 249 -17.86 -23.20 -17.09
CA GLN A 249 -17.23 -24.51 -17.34
C GLN A 249 -15.79 -24.36 -17.86
N GLU A 250 -15.55 -23.29 -18.64
CA GLU A 250 -14.26 -22.99 -19.22
C GLU A 250 -14.07 -21.48 -19.43
N ILE A 251 -12.82 -21.03 -19.42
CA ILE A 251 -12.40 -19.67 -19.74
C ILE A 251 -11.27 -19.69 -20.77
N TYR A 252 -11.18 -18.63 -21.57
CA TYR A 252 -10.24 -18.49 -22.68
C TYR A 252 -9.24 -17.36 -22.46
N ALA A 253 -8.21 -17.29 -23.31
CA ALA A 253 -7.18 -16.26 -23.20
C ALA A 253 -7.78 -14.84 -23.20
N GLY A 254 -7.41 -14.05 -22.19
CA GLY A 254 -7.93 -12.71 -21.91
C GLY A 254 -9.13 -12.68 -20.97
N ASP A 255 -9.75 -13.82 -20.67
CA ASP A 255 -10.89 -13.86 -19.76
C ASP A 255 -10.45 -13.85 -18.28
N PRO A 256 -11.14 -13.09 -17.42
CA PRO A 256 -10.98 -13.19 -15.98
C PRO A 256 -11.82 -14.35 -15.41
N GLY A 257 -11.37 -14.93 -14.30
CA GLY A 257 -12.15 -15.95 -13.59
C GLY A 257 -11.77 -16.03 -12.11
N LEU A 258 -12.78 -16.19 -11.25
CA LEU A 258 -12.59 -16.50 -9.83
C LEU A 258 -12.46 -18.02 -9.67
N ILE A 259 -11.28 -18.47 -9.24
CA ILE A 259 -10.95 -19.89 -9.11
C ILE A 259 -11.14 -20.36 -7.67
N LEU A 260 -11.86 -21.48 -7.53
CA LEU A 260 -12.00 -22.22 -6.29
C LEU A 260 -11.17 -23.51 -6.33
N GLY A 261 -10.70 -23.94 -5.16
CA GLY A 261 -9.93 -25.18 -5.01
C GLY A 261 -8.49 -24.96 -4.52
N TRP A 262 -8.13 -23.71 -4.25
CA TRP A 262 -6.86 -23.36 -3.63
C TRP A 262 -6.73 -24.00 -2.24
N LYS A 263 -5.57 -24.60 -1.96
CA LYS A 263 -5.26 -25.14 -0.63
C LYS A 263 -4.83 -24.03 0.33
N TYR A 264 -4.14 -23.03 -0.20
CA TYR A 264 -3.64 -21.86 0.52
C TYR A 264 -3.86 -20.62 -0.34
N LEU A 265 -3.81 -19.44 0.27
CA LEU A 265 -3.82 -18.18 -0.48
C LEU A 265 -2.58 -18.09 -1.38
N SER A 266 -2.81 -17.91 -2.68
CA SER A 266 -1.72 -17.62 -3.61
C SER A 266 -1.33 -16.15 -3.54
N LYS A 267 -0.06 -15.89 -3.86
CA LYS A 267 0.45 -14.52 -3.91
C LYS A 267 -0.09 -13.80 -5.15
N VAL A 268 -0.36 -12.52 -4.99
CA VAL A 268 -0.76 -11.67 -6.12
C VAL A 268 0.40 -11.55 -7.09
N GLY A 269 0.13 -11.77 -8.37
CA GLY A 269 1.13 -11.79 -9.46
C GLY A 269 1.70 -13.18 -9.77
N SER A 270 1.36 -14.21 -9.00
CA SER A 270 1.82 -15.57 -9.28
C SER A 270 1.25 -16.13 -10.58
N SER A 271 2.09 -16.84 -11.33
CA SER A 271 1.68 -17.52 -12.54
C SER A 271 1.12 -18.91 -12.24
N LEU A 272 0.01 -19.24 -12.90
CA LEU A 272 -0.66 -20.53 -12.85
C LEU A 272 -0.47 -21.25 -14.19
N TYR A 273 -0.10 -22.52 -14.13
CA TYR A 273 0.18 -23.38 -15.28
C TYR A 273 -0.59 -24.69 -15.20
N ASP A 274 -0.71 -25.41 -16.32
CA ASP A 274 -1.24 -26.78 -16.34
C ASP A 274 -0.25 -27.73 -15.66
N ALA A 275 -0.72 -28.51 -14.68
CA ALA A 275 0.11 -29.44 -13.92
C ALA A 275 0.82 -30.50 -14.80
N ASN A 276 0.26 -30.83 -15.97
CA ASN A 276 0.80 -31.79 -16.93
C ASN A 276 1.86 -31.18 -17.85
N GLN A 277 1.82 -29.86 -18.07
CA GLN A 277 2.76 -29.16 -18.97
C GLN A 277 4.04 -28.71 -18.26
N VAL A 278 4.02 -28.67 -16.93
CA VAL A 278 5.10 -28.13 -16.09
C VAL A 278 6.36 -28.99 -16.06
N ALA A 279 6.30 -30.25 -16.50
CA ALA A 279 7.49 -31.09 -16.68
C ALA A 279 8.52 -30.49 -17.68
N ILE A 280 8.12 -29.49 -18.48
CA ILE A 280 8.94 -28.89 -19.55
C ILE A 280 9.35 -27.43 -19.23
N THR A 281 8.82 -26.78 -18.18
CA THR A 281 8.93 -25.31 -18.01
C THR A 281 9.33 -24.82 -16.62
N LEU A 282 9.61 -25.71 -15.67
CA LEU A 282 10.43 -25.28 -14.53
C LEU A 282 11.86 -25.13 -15.07
N PRO A 283 12.51 -23.95 -14.94
CA PRO A 283 13.95 -23.97 -14.77
C PRO A 283 14.17 -25.00 -13.66
N GLN A 284 14.97 -26.04 -13.93
CA GLN A 284 15.49 -26.84 -12.83
C GLN A 284 15.96 -25.83 -11.79
N PRO A 285 15.60 -25.96 -10.50
CA PRO A 285 16.22 -25.11 -9.52
C PRO A 285 17.71 -25.29 -9.76
N ASN A 286 18.37 -24.25 -10.29
CA ASN A 286 19.81 -24.13 -10.18
C ASN A 286 20.04 -24.49 -8.74
N LYS A 287 20.77 -25.62 -8.53
CA LYS A 287 21.15 -26.11 -7.21
C LYS A 287 21.27 -24.88 -6.37
N ILE A 288 20.36 -24.75 -5.40
CA ILE A 288 20.41 -23.70 -4.42
C ILE A 288 21.84 -23.81 -3.91
N THR A 289 22.72 -22.94 -4.42
CA THR A 289 23.84 -22.45 -3.64
C THR A 289 23.09 -22.08 -2.39
N LYS A 290 23.29 -22.87 -1.33
CA LYS A 290 22.96 -22.44 0.01
C LYS A 290 23.67 -21.09 0.09
N ILE A 291 22.94 -20.03 -0.22
CA ILE A 291 23.14 -18.76 0.41
C ILE A 291 22.72 -19.17 1.81
N GLU A 292 23.70 -19.69 2.56
CA GLU A 292 23.71 -19.59 3.99
C GLU A 292 23.13 -18.21 4.23
N GLU A 293 21.96 -18.17 4.85
CA GLU A 293 21.49 -16.97 5.49
C GLU A 293 22.66 -16.58 6.37
N THR A 294 23.51 -15.71 5.85
CA THR A 294 24.40 -14.89 6.64
C THR A 294 23.39 -14.04 7.38
N ILE A 295 22.92 -14.59 8.49
CA ILE A 295 22.46 -13.86 9.65
C ILE A 295 23.47 -12.73 9.72
N PRO A 296 23.10 -11.48 9.37
CA PRO A 296 24.00 -10.38 9.57
C PRO A 296 24.30 -10.49 11.05
N LEU A 297 25.57 -10.76 11.40
CA LEU A 297 26.02 -10.67 12.78
C LEU A 297 25.56 -9.28 13.19
N SER A 298 24.45 -9.25 13.92
CA SER A 298 23.84 -8.04 14.37
C SER A 298 24.83 -7.59 15.41
N ILE A 299 25.74 -6.70 15.01
CA ILE A 299 26.48 -5.87 15.94
C ILE A 299 25.37 -5.35 16.85
N PRO A 300 25.35 -5.73 18.14
CA PRO A 300 24.30 -5.26 19.02
C PRO A 300 24.39 -3.74 18.92
N PRO A 301 23.36 -3.04 18.42
CA PRO A 301 23.40 -1.61 18.47
C PRO A 301 23.58 -1.30 19.95
N GLU A 302 24.60 -0.50 20.26
CA GLU A 302 24.73 0.14 21.56
C GLU A 302 23.33 0.55 21.99
N LYS A 303 22.99 0.24 23.25
CA LYS A 303 21.72 0.56 23.89
C LYS A 303 21.47 2.07 23.86
N SER A 304 21.16 2.58 22.68
CA SER A 304 20.44 3.80 22.44
C SER A 304 19.03 3.52 22.95
N ILE A 305 18.56 4.45 23.77
CA ILE A 305 17.28 4.41 24.47
C ILE A 305 16.22 3.93 23.47
N THR A 306 15.70 2.72 23.67
CA THR A 306 14.75 2.06 22.79
C THR A 306 13.50 2.94 22.69
N GLU A 307 13.32 3.63 21.57
CA GLU A 307 12.01 4.18 21.21
C GLU A 307 11.02 3.00 21.23
N GLU A 308 10.03 3.04 22.12
CA GLU A 308 8.99 2.02 22.17
C GLU A 308 8.27 1.99 20.82
N LYS A 309 8.54 0.96 20.02
CA LYS A 309 7.86 0.74 18.73
C LYS A 309 6.42 0.33 19.00
N ILE A 310 5.49 0.97 18.32
CA ILE A 310 4.08 0.60 18.41
C ILE A 310 3.89 -0.71 17.66
N LYS A 311 3.38 -1.73 18.37
CA LYS A 311 3.13 -3.06 17.83
C LYS A 311 1.76 -3.14 17.20
N LEU A 312 1.68 -3.68 15.98
CA LEU A 312 0.44 -3.79 15.21
C LEU A 312 0.15 -5.26 14.85
N LEU A 313 -1.12 -5.64 14.95
CA LEU A 313 -1.67 -6.86 14.36
C LEU A 313 -2.63 -6.45 13.24
N LEU A 314 -2.28 -6.80 12.00
CA LEU A 314 -2.99 -6.38 10.80
C LEU A 314 -3.78 -7.55 10.21
N LYS A 315 -5.09 -7.35 10.00
CA LYS A 315 -5.96 -8.25 9.25
C LYS A 315 -6.66 -7.49 8.14
N ALA A 316 -6.60 -7.98 6.91
CA ALA A 316 -7.26 -7.37 5.76
C ALA A 316 -8.19 -8.37 5.05
N ASP A 317 -9.08 -7.85 4.22
CA ASP A 317 -9.99 -8.61 3.37
C ASP A 317 -9.30 -9.30 2.19
N THR A 318 -8.36 -8.63 1.53
CA THR A 318 -7.58 -9.18 0.40
C THR A 318 -6.08 -9.12 0.62
N THR A 319 -5.35 -9.99 -0.07
CA THR A 319 -3.88 -10.04 -0.03
C THR A 319 -3.27 -8.75 -0.56
N GLY A 320 -3.83 -8.19 -1.64
CA GLY A 320 -3.36 -6.94 -2.20
C GLY A 320 -3.48 -5.77 -1.21
N THR A 321 -4.61 -5.65 -0.52
CA THR A 321 -4.81 -4.59 0.48
C THR A 321 -3.84 -4.72 1.65
N LEU A 322 -3.61 -5.94 2.11
CA LEU A 322 -2.63 -6.21 3.17
C LEU A 322 -1.22 -5.77 2.78
N GLU A 323 -0.81 -6.06 1.54
CA GLU A 323 0.49 -5.64 1.01
C GLU A 323 0.60 -4.10 0.90
N ALA A 324 -0.48 -3.45 0.45
CA ALA A 324 -0.54 -2.00 0.31
C ALA A 324 -0.42 -1.28 1.67
N ILE A 325 -1.16 -1.76 2.68
CA ILE A 325 -1.06 -1.23 4.04
C ILE A 325 0.35 -1.44 4.59
N THR A 326 0.87 -2.67 4.50
CA THR A 326 2.20 -3.02 5.03
C THR A 326 3.32 -2.18 4.38
N THR A 327 3.21 -1.88 3.09
CA THR A 327 4.19 -1.06 2.37
C THR A 327 4.02 0.44 2.67
N GLY A 328 2.80 0.90 2.95
CA GLY A 328 2.50 2.31 3.24
C GLY A 328 2.83 2.76 4.67
N LEU A 329 2.94 1.82 5.62
CA LEU A 329 3.28 2.12 7.01
C LEU A 329 4.78 2.49 7.17
N LYS A 330 5.07 3.60 7.86
CA LYS A 330 6.42 4.18 8.05
C LYS A 330 7.20 3.60 9.26
N HIS A 331 8.46 4.00 9.42
CA HIS A 331 9.54 3.33 10.17
C HIS A 331 9.46 3.18 11.72
N ASN A 332 8.38 3.57 12.41
CA ASN A 332 8.28 3.43 13.88
C ASN A 332 7.22 2.41 14.34
N LEU A 333 6.89 1.45 13.48
CA LEU A 333 5.87 0.42 13.72
C LEU A 333 6.50 -0.97 13.62
N GLU A 334 6.06 -1.87 14.51
CA GLU A 334 6.43 -3.28 14.48
C GLU A 334 5.19 -4.11 14.16
N ILE A 335 5.18 -4.79 13.01
CA ILE A 335 4.06 -5.66 12.63
C ILE A 335 4.30 -7.05 13.19
N ILE A 336 3.53 -7.43 14.22
CA ILE A 336 3.64 -8.74 14.90
C ILE A 336 3.01 -9.83 14.05
N LEU A 337 1.88 -9.54 13.42
CA LEU A 337 1.14 -10.46 12.58
C LEU A 337 0.44 -9.68 11.48
N SER A 338 0.54 -10.19 10.25
CA SER A 338 -0.12 -9.63 9.07
C SER A 338 -0.73 -10.79 8.29
N GLN A 339 -2.06 -10.86 8.25
CA GLN A 339 -2.77 -11.97 7.60
C GLN A 339 -4.05 -11.51 6.90
N VAL A 340 -4.51 -12.28 5.91
CA VAL A 340 -5.79 -12.07 5.25
C VAL A 340 -6.87 -12.89 5.96
N GLY A 341 -8.06 -12.33 6.11
CA GLY A 341 -9.21 -13.00 6.70
C GLY A 341 -9.74 -12.32 7.97
N ALA A 342 -10.88 -12.81 8.46
CA ALA A 342 -11.56 -12.22 9.61
C ALA A 342 -10.71 -12.27 10.89
N ILE A 343 -10.91 -11.28 11.75
CA ILE A 343 -10.30 -11.24 13.08
C ILE A 343 -10.95 -12.32 13.96
N SER A 344 -10.11 -13.14 14.57
CA SER A 344 -10.48 -14.28 15.43
C SER A 344 -10.20 -13.98 16.90
N GLU A 345 -10.75 -14.79 17.81
CA GLU A 345 -10.49 -14.69 19.25
C GLU A 345 -9.00 -14.92 19.58
N SER A 346 -8.33 -15.81 18.86
CA SER A 346 -6.88 -16.03 18.99
C SER A 346 -6.05 -14.79 18.67
N ASP A 347 -6.49 -13.96 17.72
CA ASP A 347 -5.81 -12.71 17.39
C ASP A 347 -5.89 -11.71 18.56
N ILE A 348 -7.01 -11.71 19.30
CA ILE A 348 -7.19 -10.85 20.48
C ILE A 348 -6.29 -11.30 21.64
N LEU A 349 -6.18 -12.60 21.88
CA LEU A 349 -5.30 -13.14 22.91
C LEU A 349 -3.82 -12.87 22.61
N LEU A 350 -3.42 -12.98 21.33
CA LEU A 350 -2.07 -12.62 20.89
C LEU A 350 -1.81 -11.11 21.09
N ALA A 351 -2.76 -10.27 20.68
CA ALA A 351 -2.67 -8.82 20.85
C ALA A 351 -2.56 -8.41 22.32
N ARG A 352 -3.30 -9.06 23.22
CA ARG A 352 -3.18 -8.86 24.67
C ARG A 352 -1.76 -9.18 25.16
N THR A 353 -1.24 -10.35 24.77
CA THR A 353 0.08 -10.82 25.21
C THR A 353 1.22 -9.94 24.71
N THR A 354 1.08 -9.46 23.47
CA THR A 354 2.11 -8.64 22.80
C THR A 354 1.91 -7.14 22.98
N LYS A 355 0.79 -6.72 23.60
CA LYS A 355 0.31 -5.33 23.68
C LYS A 355 0.21 -4.66 22.30
N ALA A 356 -0.20 -5.43 21.29
CA ALA A 356 -0.35 -4.93 19.93
C ALA A 356 -1.75 -4.32 19.71
N LEU A 357 -1.81 -3.25 18.92
CA LEU A 357 -3.06 -2.68 18.41
C LEU A 357 -3.59 -3.56 17.27
N VAL A 358 -4.86 -3.97 17.35
CA VAL A 358 -5.49 -4.77 16.30
C VAL A 358 -6.16 -3.87 15.27
N ILE A 359 -5.76 -4.02 14.01
CA ILE A 359 -6.30 -3.27 12.88
C ILE A 359 -6.96 -4.25 11.91
N GLY A 360 -8.26 -4.05 11.68
CA GLY A 360 -9.02 -4.67 10.59
C GLY A 360 -9.17 -3.71 9.41
N PHE A 361 -9.04 -4.21 8.20
CA PHE A 361 -9.30 -3.44 6.98
C PHE A 361 -10.30 -4.14 6.06
N GLY A 362 -11.42 -3.48 5.75
CA GLY A 362 -12.47 -4.03 4.88
C GLY A 362 -13.23 -5.22 5.48
N LEU A 363 -13.05 -5.49 6.78
CA LEU A 363 -13.60 -6.66 7.45
C LEU A 363 -14.81 -6.29 8.32
N LYS A 364 -15.77 -7.20 8.43
CA LYS A 364 -16.82 -7.12 9.46
C LYS A 364 -16.37 -7.91 10.68
N ILE A 365 -16.22 -7.23 11.81
CA ILE A 365 -15.77 -7.85 13.07
C ILE A 365 -16.97 -8.53 13.75
N PRO A 366 -16.86 -9.84 14.10
CA PRO A 366 -17.90 -10.54 14.87
C PRO A 366 -18.13 -9.94 16.26
N GLU A 367 -19.37 -9.98 16.77
CA GLU A 367 -19.71 -9.41 18.09
C GLU A 367 -19.00 -10.11 19.27
N ASN A 368 -18.80 -11.43 19.18
CA ASN A 368 -18.06 -12.19 20.19
C ASN A 368 -16.62 -11.69 20.33
N VAL A 369 -15.96 -11.36 19.21
CA VAL A 369 -14.59 -10.81 19.19
C VAL A 369 -14.55 -9.41 19.81
N LEU A 370 -15.56 -8.57 19.55
CA LEU A 370 -15.66 -7.24 20.16
C LEU A 370 -15.84 -7.32 21.69
N LYS A 371 -16.71 -8.22 22.17
CA LYS A 371 -16.91 -8.45 23.61
C LYS A 371 -15.64 -8.96 24.29
N LEU A 372 -14.92 -9.87 23.62
CA LEU A 372 -13.66 -10.38 24.14
C LEU A 372 -12.60 -9.27 24.23
N ALA A 373 -12.45 -8.44 23.19
CA ALA A 373 -11.51 -7.32 23.23
C ALA A 373 -11.82 -6.29 24.33
N GLN A 374 -13.11 -5.99 24.58
CA GLN A 374 -13.51 -5.13 25.69
C GLN A 374 -13.12 -5.73 27.04
N THR A 375 -13.36 -7.03 27.22
CA THR A 375 -13.01 -7.76 28.45
C THR A 375 -11.50 -7.78 28.67
N GLU A 376 -10.75 -8.02 27.60
CA GLU A 376 -9.28 -8.13 27.62
C GLU A 376 -8.55 -6.79 27.47
N LYS A 377 -9.30 -5.68 27.37
CA LYS A 377 -8.80 -4.31 27.18
C LYS A 377 -7.85 -4.16 25.97
N VAL A 378 -8.14 -4.89 24.90
CA VAL A 378 -7.41 -4.81 23.63
C VAL A 378 -8.09 -3.79 22.72
N ILE A 379 -7.32 -2.84 22.20
CA ILE A 379 -7.84 -1.85 21.25
C ILE A 379 -7.97 -2.52 19.88
N ILE A 380 -9.20 -2.52 19.36
CA ILE A 380 -9.50 -2.93 17.99
C ILE A 380 -9.98 -1.70 17.22
N LYS A 381 -9.40 -1.48 16.04
CA LYS A 381 -9.85 -0.48 15.08
C LYS A 381 -10.15 -1.13 13.75
N ASN A 382 -11.25 -0.74 13.13
CA ASN A 382 -11.63 -1.24 11.81
C ASN A 382 -11.74 -0.08 10.84
N TYR A 383 -11.12 -0.23 9.69
CA TYR A 383 -11.09 0.79 8.65
C TYR A 383 -11.67 0.23 7.35
N SER A 384 -12.31 1.11 6.58
CA SER A 384 -12.80 0.80 5.23
C SER A 384 -12.20 1.73 4.18
N ILE A 385 -11.37 2.69 4.60
CA ILE A 385 -10.70 3.67 3.75
C ILE A 385 -9.25 3.76 4.22
N ILE A 386 -8.32 3.49 3.30
CA ILE A 386 -6.88 3.40 3.63
C ILE A 386 -6.28 4.73 4.09
N TYR A 387 -6.80 5.87 3.65
CA TYR A 387 -6.34 7.20 4.12
C TYR A 387 -6.60 7.40 5.61
N LYS A 388 -7.82 7.09 6.07
CA LYS A 388 -8.18 7.22 7.50
C LYS A 388 -7.33 6.33 8.39
N LEU A 389 -6.98 5.15 7.88
CA LEU A 389 -6.05 4.25 8.56
C LEU A 389 -4.69 4.91 8.76
N PHE A 390 -4.09 5.45 7.69
CA PHE A 390 -2.76 6.06 7.79
C PHE A 390 -2.77 7.32 8.65
N GLU A 391 -3.78 8.18 8.51
CA GLU A 391 -3.95 9.39 9.31
C GLU A 391 -4.04 9.08 10.81
N GLU A 392 -4.95 8.18 11.22
CA GLU A 392 -5.08 7.81 12.63
C GLU A 392 -3.82 7.12 13.18
N ILE A 393 -3.11 6.33 12.38
CA ILE A 393 -1.85 5.71 12.83
C ILE A 393 -0.75 6.76 13.00
N GLU A 394 -0.64 7.72 12.08
CA GLU A 394 0.31 8.83 12.21
C GLU A 394 0.02 9.67 13.46
N GLU A 395 -1.25 9.96 13.76
CA GLU A 395 -1.64 10.63 15.00
C GLU A 395 -1.22 9.85 16.27
N VAL A 396 -1.40 8.53 16.27
CA VAL A 396 -0.99 7.67 17.40
C VAL A 396 0.53 7.66 17.55
N VAL A 397 1.28 7.57 16.44
CA VAL A 397 2.74 7.64 16.44
C VAL A 397 3.21 8.99 16.98
N ASP A 398 2.60 10.09 16.54
CA ASP A 398 2.94 11.44 16.99
C ASP A 398 2.59 11.66 18.46
N ALA A 399 1.47 11.11 18.95
CA ALA A 399 1.10 11.16 20.36
C ALA A 399 2.12 10.43 21.25
N VAL A 400 2.59 9.24 20.83
CA VAL A 400 3.63 8.50 21.55
C VAL A 400 4.97 9.24 21.51
N LYS A 401 5.33 9.84 20.37
CA LYS A 401 6.53 10.67 20.26
C LYS A 401 6.47 11.88 21.19
N LYS A 402 5.34 12.61 21.23
CA LYS A 402 5.12 13.74 22.14
C LYS A 402 5.15 13.32 23.60
N GLY A 403 4.62 12.15 23.94
CA GLY A 403 4.72 11.59 25.30
C GLY A 403 6.14 11.20 25.73
N ASN A 404 7.05 11.00 24.77
CA ASN A 404 8.46 10.64 25.01
C ASN A 404 9.43 11.82 24.82
N LEU A 405 8.96 12.97 24.32
CA LEU A 405 9.75 14.19 24.27
C LEU A 405 9.85 14.72 25.70
N ILE A 406 11.02 14.53 26.29
CA ILE A 406 11.38 15.20 27.52
C ILE A 406 11.53 16.69 27.17
N ASP A 407 10.60 17.52 27.64
CA ASP A 407 10.70 18.97 27.44
C ASP A 407 11.88 19.48 28.28
N ILE A 408 12.89 20.03 27.62
CA ILE A 408 14.01 20.68 28.32
C ILE A 408 13.48 22.02 28.84
N LEU A 409 13.26 22.10 30.15
CA LEU A 409 12.75 23.29 30.83
C LEU A 409 13.83 24.36 30.99
N GLY A 410 15.11 23.97 31.05
CA GLY A 410 16.24 24.89 31.12
C GLY A 410 17.59 24.19 31.27
N GLU A 411 18.66 24.93 31.00
CA GLU A 411 20.04 24.50 31.13
C GLU A 411 20.81 25.46 32.06
N ALA A 412 21.57 24.92 32.99
CA ALA A 412 22.46 25.68 33.86
C ALA A 412 23.85 25.04 33.95
N LYS A 413 24.86 25.84 34.26
CA LYS A 413 26.24 25.37 34.45
C LYS A 413 26.68 25.55 35.89
N VAL A 414 27.33 24.54 36.44
CA VAL A 414 27.90 24.57 37.80
C VAL A 414 29.15 25.44 37.79
N ILE A 415 29.11 26.53 38.55
CA ILE A 415 30.23 27.47 38.69
C ILE A 415 31.04 27.16 39.95
N ALA A 416 30.36 26.82 41.04
CA ALA A 416 30.98 26.59 42.34
C ALA A 416 30.26 25.49 43.12
N LEU A 417 30.97 24.87 44.06
CA LEU A 417 30.42 23.88 44.98
C LEU A 417 30.66 24.36 46.41
N PHE A 418 29.61 24.34 47.22
CA PHE A 418 29.66 24.75 48.61
C PHE A 418 29.30 23.57 49.50
N PRO A 419 30.14 23.24 50.51
CA PRO A 419 29.77 22.26 51.51
C PRO A 419 28.66 22.85 52.41
N TYR A 420 27.60 22.07 52.64
CA TYR A 420 26.51 22.44 53.55
C TYR A 420 26.12 21.20 54.37
N ASP A 421 26.54 21.19 55.63
CA ASP A 421 26.48 20.02 56.51
C ASP A 421 27.07 18.76 55.83
N ASP A 422 26.28 17.68 55.68
CA ASP A 422 26.66 16.43 55.01
C ASP A 422 26.37 16.41 53.49
N GLU A 423 25.76 17.49 52.98
CA GLU A 423 25.35 17.67 51.58
C GLU A 423 26.24 18.69 50.84
N THR A 424 26.16 18.71 49.51
CA THR A 424 26.89 19.65 48.67
C THR A 424 25.89 20.48 47.88
N VAL A 425 25.98 21.80 48.01
CA VAL A 425 25.18 22.76 47.26
C VAL A 425 25.94 23.15 46.01
N ALA A 426 25.33 22.98 44.84
CA ALA A 426 25.91 23.47 43.58
C ALA A 426 25.47 24.90 43.33
N GLY A 427 26.42 25.84 43.27
CA GLY A 427 26.21 27.17 42.72
C GLY A 427 26.18 27.09 41.21
N VAL A 428 25.01 27.34 40.62
CA VAL A 428 24.76 27.22 39.19
C VAL A 428 24.39 28.56 38.60
N LYS A 429 24.67 28.73 37.30
CA LYS A 429 24.17 29.84 36.51
C LYS A 429 23.31 29.32 35.37
N VAL A 430 22.09 29.83 35.28
CA VAL A 430 21.13 29.41 34.24
C VAL A 430 21.55 30.03 32.91
N ILE A 431 21.86 29.18 31.94
CA ILE A 431 22.26 29.58 30.58
C ILE A 431 21.03 29.83 29.72
N SER A 432 20.00 28.99 29.87
CA SER A 432 18.76 29.07 29.10
C SER A 432 17.58 28.47 29.88
N GLY A 433 16.37 28.96 29.64
CA GLY A 433 15.16 28.44 30.28
C GLY A 433 15.06 28.73 31.78
N ARG A 434 14.51 27.79 32.56
CA ARG A 434 14.31 27.90 34.00
C ARG A 434 14.69 26.63 34.76
N ILE A 435 15.06 26.79 36.02
CA ILE A 435 15.17 25.69 36.98
C ILE A 435 14.29 26.00 38.18
N ALA A 436 13.34 25.12 38.49
CA ALA A 436 12.46 25.25 39.64
C ALA A 436 12.64 24.13 40.65
N ARG A 437 12.19 24.41 41.88
CA ARG A 437 12.14 23.40 42.95
C ARG A 437 11.19 22.26 42.54
N GLY A 438 11.66 21.03 42.65
CA GLY A 438 10.91 19.82 42.26
C GLY A 438 11.15 19.33 40.84
N ASP A 439 11.79 20.13 39.97
CA ASP A 439 12.12 19.72 38.61
C ASP A 439 13.04 18.49 38.63
N GLN A 440 12.82 17.56 37.69
CA GLN A 440 13.79 16.51 37.42
C GLN A 440 14.94 17.11 36.64
N ILE A 441 16.16 16.68 36.96
CA ILE A 441 17.35 17.22 36.32
C ILE A 441 18.31 16.10 35.93
N LYS A 442 19.05 16.34 34.86
CA LYS A 442 20.10 15.49 34.32
C LYS A 442 21.44 16.22 34.42
N ILE A 443 22.45 15.57 34.98
CA ILE A 443 23.80 16.12 35.12
C ILE A 443 24.70 15.56 34.03
N MET A 444 25.38 16.45 33.31
CA MET A 444 26.21 16.17 32.14
C MET A 444 27.64 16.66 32.38
N ARG A 445 28.63 15.81 32.04
CA ARG A 445 30.06 16.18 32.01
C ARG A 445 30.64 15.77 30.68
N GLN A 446 31.09 16.75 29.89
CA GLN A 446 31.68 16.51 28.56
C GLN A 446 30.81 15.55 27.72
N ASP A 447 29.52 15.88 27.62
CA ASP A 447 28.48 15.11 26.91
C ASP A 447 28.11 13.71 27.46
N ASN A 448 28.69 13.29 28.59
CA ASN A 448 28.30 12.05 29.27
C ASN A 448 27.33 12.32 30.44
N GLU A 449 26.26 11.52 30.53
CA GLU A 449 25.30 11.57 31.63
C GLU A 449 25.88 10.92 32.89
N ILE A 450 26.12 11.73 33.93
CA ILE A 450 26.63 11.24 35.23
C ILE A 450 25.48 10.65 36.05
N GLY A 451 24.29 11.26 35.96
CA GLY A 451 23.11 10.76 36.64
C GLY A 451 21.94 11.72 36.62
N ARG A 452 20.80 11.23 37.13
CA ARG A 452 19.54 11.98 37.28
C ARG A 452 19.19 12.17 38.74
N THR A 453 18.65 13.34 39.06
CA THR A 453 18.18 13.68 40.40
C THR A 453 17.04 14.69 40.34
N ARG A 454 16.56 15.14 41.49
CA ARG A 454 15.54 16.20 41.61
C ARG A 454 16.06 17.37 42.43
N VAL A 455 15.56 18.55 42.14
CA VAL A 455 15.86 19.77 42.91
C VAL A 455 15.09 19.73 44.24
N LYS A 456 15.81 19.59 45.36
CA LYS A 456 15.26 19.56 46.73
C LYS A 456 14.95 20.97 47.22
N SER A 457 15.88 21.89 47.02
CA SER A 457 15.72 23.32 47.34
C SER A 457 16.55 24.18 46.38
N LEU A 458 16.11 25.42 46.19
CA LEU A 458 16.79 26.42 45.37
C LEU A 458 16.92 27.71 46.21
N LYS A 459 18.12 28.29 46.24
CA LYS A 459 18.40 29.53 46.99
C LYS A 459 19.08 30.54 46.08
N HIS A 460 18.67 31.80 46.16
CA HIS A 460 19.39 32.92 45.55
C HIS A 460 20.06 33.69 46.68
N PHE A 461 21.39 33.65 46.73
CA PHE A 461 22.17 34.09 47.90
C PHE A 461 21.72 33.43 49.22
N LYS A 462 20.96 34.15 50.06
CA LYS A 462 20.48 33.67 51.36
C LYS A 462 18.97 33.41 51.40
N GLU A 463 18.24 33.73 50.34
CA GLU A 463 16.78 33.61 50.28
C GLU A 463 16.37 32.36 49.51
N GLU A 464 15.34 31.67 50.01
CA GLU A 464 14.74 30.54 49.29
C GLU A 464 13.83 31.04 48.17
N VAL A 465 14.07 30.52 46.97
CA VAL A 465 13.33 30.90 45.77
C VAL A 465 12.71 29.65 45.12
N ASN A 466 11.56 29.82 44.48
CA ASN A 466 10.87 28.70 43.83
C ASN A 466 11.39 28.41 42.42
N ARG A 467 11.99 29.39 41.76
CA ARG A 467 12.52 29.31 40.39
C ARG A 467 13.71 30.26 40.20
N ALA A 468 14.67 29.85 39.38
CA ALA A 468 15.69 30.72 38.80
C ALA A 468 15.52 30.76 37.28
N GLU A 469 15.62 31.95 36.69
CA GLU A 469 15.43 32.20 35.26
C GLU A 469 16.77 32.40 34.56
N GLN A 470 16.73 32.50 33.23
CA GLN A 470 17.92 32.68 32.41
C GLN A 470 18.76 33.89 32.85
N GLY A 471 20.05 33.66 33.10
CA GLY A 471 20.99 34.67 33.56
C GLY A 471 21.20 34.70 35.08
N ASP A 472 20.28 34.13 35.86
CA ASP A 472 20.36 34.09 37.32
C ASP A 472 21.39 33.09 37.82
N GLU A 473 21.95 33.39 39.00
CA GLU A 473 22.80 32.49 39.76
C GLU A 473 22.04 31.95 40.97
N ALA A 474 22.04 30.63 41.18
CA ALA A 474 21.31 30.01 42.29
C ALA A 474 22.12 28.87 42.90
N GLY A 475 21.97 28.69 44.21
CA GLY A 475 22.40 27.49 44.93
C GLY A 475 21.33 26.41 44.83
N VAL A 476 21.67 25.28 44.21
CA VAL A 476 20.79 24.13 44.02
C VAL A 476 21.23 23.00 44.93
N LEU A 477 20.29 22.48 45.71
CA LEU A 477 20.47 21.29 46.53
C LEU A 477 19.72 20.13 45.89
N PHE A 478 20.39 19.00 45.75
CA PHE A 478 19.85 17.81 45.08
C PHE A 478 19.28 16.81 46.08
N ALA A 479 18.22 16.09 45.68
CA ALA A 479 17.60 15.07 46.53
C ALA A 479 18.49 13.83 46.74
N LYS A 480 19.37 13.54 45.77
CA LYS A 480 20.34 12.43 45.81
C LYS A 480 21.76 12.98 45.67
N LYS A 481 22.67 12.53 46.53
CA LYS A 481 24.10 12.85 46.45
C LYS A 481 24.70 12.25 45.18
N LEU A 482 25.28 13.10 44.36
CA LEU A 482 25.97 12.75 43.11
C LEU A 482 27.36 13.39 43.11
N ASP A 483 28.28 12.81 42.36
CA ASP A 483 29.64 13.32 42.20
C ASP A 483 29.67 14.46 41.17
N ILE A 484 29.44 15.68 41.65
CA ILE A 484 29.33 16.89 40.82
C ILE A 484 30.64 17.64 40.89
N LEU A 485 31.14 18.08 39.73
CA LEU A 485 32.33 18.92 39.62
C LEU A 485 31.95 20.30 39.07
N THR A 486 32.82 21.26 39.35
CA THR A 486 32.77 22.58 38.71
C THR A 486 32.91 22.43 37.19
N SER A 487 32.07 23.11 36.42
CA SER A 487 31.91 23.01 34.97
C SER A 487 30.97 21.91 34.44
N ASP A 488 30.35 21.10 35.31
CA ASP A 488 29.27 20.21 34.87
C ASP A 488 28.03 21.01 34.43
N SER A 489 27.28 20.50 33.45
CA SER A 489 26.02 21.07 32.97
C SER A 489 24.82 20.36 33.61
N ILE A 490 23.78 21.12 33.94
CA ILE A 490 22.54 20.66 34.52
C ILE A 490 21.41 20.98 33.54
N ILE A 491 20.66 19.96 33.14
CA ILE A 491 19.53 20.09 32.24
C ILE A 491 18.26 19.76 33.04
N ALA A 492 17.39 20.74 33.22
CA ALA A 492 16.07 20.56 33.80
C ALA A 492 15.11 19.98 32.76
N ILE A 493 14.39 18.95 33.17
CA ILE A 493 13.53 18.14 32.33
C ILE A 493 12.11 18.09 32.91
N GLY A 494 11.12 18.31 32.03
CA GLY A 494 9.69 18.42 32.32
C GLY A 494 8.88 17.19 31.96
#